data_AF-A0A9X6JLX3-F1
#
_entry.id   AF-A0A9X6JLX3-F1
#
_cell.length_a   1.000
_cell.length_b   1.000
_cell.length_c   1.000
_cell.angle_alpha   90.00
_cell.angle_beta   90.00
_cell.angle_gamma   90.00
#
_symmetry.space_group_name_H-M   'P 1'
#
loop_
_entity.id
_entity.type
_entity.pdbx_description
1 polymer ?
#
loop_
_entity_poly.entity_id
_entity_poly.type
_entity_poly.pdbx_seq_one_letter_code
_entity_poly.pdbx_strand_id
1 'polypeptide(L)'
;MSKLQVIDGIKKAEPDYIDIYHRMLEKNVRKLKQQKKGQGIWSEDLYKKIIFTGVRFIRYTESDSLAYDYLSNKFLLIGYLQGLMKKLTPREFMNIFPVIKDYDGNKYETKDYFFTMNSAKEIGMDTPIGENILEFLYDYTNWDITCFTLSSINIMSRLRQIEGKKSLAEEFFDDAGIDTYTMHTNHQGKQQVTNNRTGKTQEVQKPRPRYLKPVQ
;
A
#
# COMPACT_ATOMS: atom_id res chain seq x y z
N MET A 1 -23.57 -39.23 29.57
CA MET A 1 -22.77 -38.22 28.85
C MET A 1 -23.64 -37.61 27.76
N SER A 2 -23.93 -36.31 27.81
CA SER A 2 -24.79 -35.65 26.81
C SER A 2 -24.04 -35.46 25.50
N LYS A 3 -24.73 -35.71 24.38
CA LYS A 3 -24.22 -35.49 23.02
C LYS A 3 -24.24 -33.99 22.74
N LEU A 4 -23.09 -33.33 22.81
CA LEU A 4 -22.92 -31.99 22.25
C LEU A 4 -22.87 -32.11 20.72
N GLN A 5 -23.77 -31.43 20.02
CA GLN A 5 -23.69 -31.23 18.57
C GLN A 5 -23.19 -29.82 18.29
N VAL A 6 -22.18 -29.71 17.42
CA VAL A 6 -21.70 -28.43 16.90
C VAL A 6 -22.77 -27.88 15.96
N ILE A 7 -23.27 -26.69 16.27
CA ILE A 7 -24.16 -25.94 15.39
C ILE A 7 -23.25 -25.10 14.50
N ASP A 8 -23.29 -25.32 13.18
CA ASP A 8 -22.55 -24.48 12.24
C ASP A 8 -23.05 -23.03 12.37
N GLY A 9 -22.15 -22.15 12.81
CA GLY A 9 -22.46 -20.73 12.96
C GLY A 9 -22.80 -20.12 11.61
N ILE A 10 -23.90 -19.37 11.54
CA ILE A 10 -24.27 -18.59 10.36
C ILE A 10 -23.14 -17.59 10.12
N LYS A 11 -22.34 -17.80 9.06
CA LYS A 11 -21.32 -16.82 8.64
C LYS A 11 -22.04 -15.53 8.25
N LYS A 12 -21.90 -14.50 9.07
CA LYS A 12 -22.38 -13.16 8.76
C LYS A 12 -21.61 -12.66 7.54
N ALA A 13 -22.31 -12.18 6.52
CA ALA A 13 -21.68 -11.58 5.35
C ALA A 13 -20.75 -10.45 5.80
N GLU A 14 -19.53 -10.42 5.26
CA GLU A 14 -18.59 -9.35 5.53
C GLU A 14 -19.15 -8.01 4.99
N PRO A 15 -18.99 -6.90 5.74
CA PRO A 15 -19.38 -5.59 5.23
C PRO A 15 -18.62 -5.23 3.94
N ASP A 16 -19.32 -4.59 3.00
CA ASP A 16 -18.67 -3.98 1.85
C ASP A 16 -17.94 -2.69 2.28
N TYR A 17 -16.69 -2.86 2.72
CA TYR A 17 -15.86 -1.75 3.16
C TYR A 17 -15.56 -0.76 2.04
N ILE A 18 -15.50 -1.21 0.78
CA ILE A 18 -15.22 -0.33 -0.36
C ILE A 18 -16.36 0.68 -0.50
N ASP A 19 -17.59 0.20 -0.58
CA ASP A 19 -18.77 1.07 -0.71
C ASP A 19 -18.95 1.98 0.52
N ILE A 20 -18.74 1.45 1.74
CA ILE A 20 -18.83 2.25 2.97
C ILE A 20 -17.85 3.43 2.92
N TYR A 21 -16.57 3.18 2.67
CA TYR A 21 -15.57 4.24 2.68
C TYR A 21 -15.68 5.17 1.46
N HIS A 22 -16.11 4.65 0.30
CA HIS A 22 -16.44 5.48 -0.87
C HIS A 22 -17.53 6.50 -0.54
N ARG A 23 -18.68 6.04 -0.01
CA ARG A 23 -19.81 6.93 0.35
C ARG A 23 -19.42 7.96 1.42
N MET A 24 -18.62 7.54 2.40
CA MET A 24 -18.13 8.46 3.45
C MET A 24 -17.18 9.52 2.88
N LEU A 25 -16.24 9.12 2.03
CA LEU A 25 -15.31 10.03 1.36
C LEU A 25 -16.07 11.05 0.51
N GLU A 26 -16.99 10.58 -0.33
CA GLU A 26 -17.81 11.42 -1.20
C GLU A 26 -18.62 12.45 -0.39
N LYS A 27 -19.26 12.01 0.70
CA LYS A 27 -20.00 12.88 1.63
C LYS A 27 -19.11 13.98 2.21
N ASN A 28 -17.90 13.64 2.64
CA ASN A 28 -16.98 14.61 3.24
C ASN A 28 -16.44 15.61 2.19
N VAL A 29 -16.10 15.15 0.99
CA VAL A 29 -15.65 16.01 -0.12
C VAL A 29 -16.78 16.96 -0.56
N ARG A 30 -18.04 16.50 -0.60
CA ARG A 30 -19.19 17.37 -0.91
C ARG A 30 -19.36 18.49 0.12
N LYS A 31 -19.24 18.18 1.42
CA LYS A 31 -19.29 19.18 2.50
C LYS A 31 -18.18 20.22 2.36
N LEU A 32 -16.98 19.77 2.00
CA LEU A 32 -15.81 20.63 1.81
C LEU A 32 -16.04 21.66 0.70
N LYS A 33 -16.61 21.21 -0.43
CA LYS A 33 -16.95 22.07 -1.57
C LYS A 33 -18.03 23.10 -1.22
N GLN A 34 -18.95 22.76 -0.33
CA GLN A 34 -19.98 23.67 0.17
C GLN A 34 -19.38 24.74 1.09
N GLN A 35 -18.45 24.37 2.00
CA GLN A 35 -17.74 25.33 2.87
C GLN A 35 -16.92 26.35 2.07
N LYS A 36 -16.24 25.90 1.00
CA LYS A 36 -15.46 26.78 0.10
C LYS A 36 -16.29 27.93 -0.51
N LYS A 37 -17.62 27.77 -0.64
CA LYS A 37 -18.53 28.81 -1.15
C LYS A 37 -18.97 29.81 -0.08
N GLY A 38 -18.78 29.51 1.20
CA GLY A 38 -19.34 30.28 2.32
C GLY A 38 -18.31 31.07 3.13
N GLN A 39 -17.10 30.54 3.36
CA GLN A 39 -16.01 31.18 4.11
C GLN A 39 -14.68 30.46 3.78
N GLY A 40 -13.59 31.21 3.55
CA GLY A 40 -12.32 30.70 3.02
C GLY A 40 -11.47 29.83 3.97
N ILE A 41 -12.03 29.36 5.10
CA ILE A 41 -11.31 28.61 6.13
C ILE A 41 -11.81 27.16 6.12
N TRP A 42 -10.88 26.23 5.98
CA TRP A 42 -11.13 24.79 6.02
C TRP A 42 -11.41 24.37 7.45
N SER A 43 -12.52 23.66 7.70
CA SER A 43 -12.73 23.05 9.02
C SER A 43 -11.68 21.96 9.24
N GLU A 44 -10.93 22.07 10.34
CA GLU A 44 -9.83 21.18 10.65
C GLU A 44 -10.27 19.71 10.75
N ASP A 45 -11.43 19.51 11.39
CA ASP A 45 -12.09 18.22 11.52
C ASP A 45 -12.49 17.59 10.16
N LEU A 46 -12.86 18.43 9.18
CA LEU A 46 -13.34 17.91 7.89
C LEU A 46 -12.21 17.35 7.04
N TYR A 47 -11.04 18.01 7.00
CA TYR A 47 -9.92 17.46 6.23
C TYR A 47 -9.36 16.19 6.91
N LYS A 48 -9.35 16.11 8.25
CA LYS A 48 -8.98 14.89 9.00
C LYS A 48 -9.90 13.72 8.65
N LYS A 49 -11.21 13.96 8.54
CA LYS A 49 -12.19 12.97 8.07
C LYS A 49 -11.94 12.52 6.63
N ILE A 50 -11.63 13.45 5.73
CA ILE A 50 -11.30 13.12 4.33
C ILE A 50 -10.06 12.22 4.28
N ILE A 51 -9.00 12.59 5.00
CA ILE A 51 -7.78 11.79 5.14
C ILE A 51 -8.11 10.37 5.60
N PHE A 52 -8.83 10.24 6.72
CA PHE A 52 -9.20 8.95 7.28
C PHE A 52 -9.99 8.08 6.29
N THR A 53 -11.06 8.63 5.71
CA THR A 53 -11.91 7.88 4.76
C THR A 53 -11.19 7.56 3.45
N GLY A 54 -10.32 8.45 2.98
CA GLY A 54 -9.54 8.27 1.76
C GLY A 54 -8.50 7.17 1.90
N VAL A 55 -7.74 7.17 2.99
CA VAL A 55 -6.77 6.11 3.31
C VAL A 55 -7.47 4.74 3.35
N ARG A 56 -8.60 4.65 4.07
CA ARG A 56 -9.37 3.41 4.17
C ARG A 56 -9.93 2.98 2.81
N PHE A 57 -10.48 3.89 2.02
CA PHE A 57 -10.94 3.58 0.67
C PHE A 57 -9.81 3.03 -0.21
N ILE A 58 -8.63 3.65 -0.19
CA ILE A 58 -7.46 3.15 -0.93
C ILE A 58 -7.03 1.76 -0.45
N ARG A 59 -7.04 1.52 0.88
CA ARG A 59 -6.69 0.22 1.46
C ARG A 59 -7.57 -0.92 0.96
N TYR A 60 -8.88 -0.70 0.87
CA TYR A 60 -9.83 -1.75 0.51
C TYR A 60 -10.07 -1.87 -1.00
N THR A 61 -9.61 -0.90 -1.80
CA THR A 61 -9.73 -0.99 -3.27
C THR A 61 -8.53 -1.69 -3.87
N GLU A 62 -8.80 -2.63 -4.78
CA GLU A 62 -7.76 -3.33 -5.54
C GLU A 62 -6.91 -2.35 -6.36
N SER A 63 -5.64 -2.71 -6.55
CA SER A 63 -4.68 -1.97 -7.38
C SER A 63 -4.19 -2.80 -8.56
N ASP A 64 -4.85 -3.92 -8.86
CA ASP A 64 -4.41 -4.92 -9.84
C ASP A 64 -4.93 -4.65 -11.26
N SER A 65 -5.70 -3.58 -11.44
CA SER A 65 -6.16 -3.13 -12.76
C SER A 65 -4.98 -2.68 -13.62
N LEU A 66 -4.96 -3.11 -14.88
CA LEU A 66 -4.03 -2.62 -15.90
C LEU A 66 -4.54 -1.36 -16.63
N ALA A 67 -5.72 -0.87 -16.28
CA ALA A 67 -6.30 0.31 -16.92
C ALA A 67 -5.56 1.58 -16.47
N TYR A 68 -4.85 2.22 -17.40
CA TYR A 68 -4.07 3.43 -17.16
C TYR A 68 -4.89 4.54 -16.49
N ASP A 69 -6.09 4.83 -16.99
CA ASP A 69 -6.93 5.90 -16.44
C ASP A 69 -7.36 5.62 -15.00
N TYR A 70 -7.67 4.36 -14.68
CA TYR A 70 -8.04 3.96 -13.32
C TYR A 70 -6.87 4.17 -12.36
N LEU A 71 -5.68 3.67 -12.72
CA LEU A 71 -4.47 3.83 -11.92
C LEU A 71 -4.06 5.29 -11.77
N SER A 72 -4.14 6.07 -12.85
CA SER A 72 -3.82 7.50 -12.86
C SER A 72 -4.76 8.29 -11.94
N ASN A 73 -6.08 8.03 -12.01
CA ASN A 73 -7.05 8.67 -11.12
C ASN A 73 -6.83 8.29 -9.65
N LYS A 74 -6.51 7.02 -9.38
CA LYS A 74 -6.19 6.55 -8.02
C LYS A 74 -4.90 7.21 -7.50
N PHE A 75 -3.88 7.36 -8.34
CA PHE A 75 -2.64 8.06 -8.02
C PHE A 75 -2.87 9.55 -7.71
N LEU A 76 -3.70 10.23 -8.50
CA LEU A 76 -4.10 11.61 -8.24
C LEU A 76 -4.83 11.77 -6.90
N LEU A 77 -5.72 10.84 -6.56
CA LEU A 77 -6.39 10.83 -5.26
C LEU A 77 -5.39 10.64 -4.11
N ILE A 78 -4.42 9.72 -4.24
CA ILE A 78 -3.35 9.52 -3.27
C ILE A 78 -2.54 10.82 -3.09
N GLY A 79 -2.12 11.46 -4.18
CA GLY A 79 -1.37 12.72 -4.13
C GLY A 79 -2.18 13.85 -3.46
N TYR A 80 -3.49 13.93 -3.72
CA TYR A 80 -4.37 14.87 -3.03
C TYR A 80 -4.44 14.60 -1.52
N LEU A 81 -4.59 13.33 -1.12
CA LEU A 81 -4.63 12.94 0.30
C LEU A 81 -3.29 13.23 1.00
N GLN A 82 -2.16 12.93 0.35
CA GLN A 82 -0.83 13.30 0.84
C GLN A 82 -0.72 14.81 1.02
N GLY A 83 -1.18 15.60 0.05
CA GLY A 83 -1.22 17.07 0.16
C GLY A 83 -2.05 17.60 1.34
N LEU A 84 -3.10 16.89 1.76
CA LEU A 84 -3.82 17.20 2.99
C LEU A 84 -3.01 16.78 4.22
N MET A 85 -2.38 15.60 4.19
CA MET A 85 -1.56 15.09 5.30
C MET A 85 -0.33 15.97 5.57
N LYS A 86 0.25 16.63 4.55
CA LYS A 86 1.36 17.59 4.73
C LYS A 86 1.05 18.70 5.75
N LYS A 87 -0.23 19.05 5.91
CA LYS A 87 -0.69 20.11 6.81
C LYS A 87 -0.83 19.67 8.26
N LEU A 88 -0.84 18.36 8.51
CA LEU A 88 -0.92 17.81 9.85
C LEU A 88 0.46 17.85 10.52
N THR A 89 0.46 18.04 11.83
CA THR A 89 1.59 17.68 12.67
C THR A 89 1.65 16.16 12.88
N PRO A 90 2.82 15.57 13.20
CA PRO A 90 2.89 14.16 13.59
C PRO A 90 1.92 13.82 14.73
N ARG A 91 1.75 14.71 15.72
CA ARG A 91 0.81 14.51 16.83
C ARG A 91 -0.63 14.38 16.36
N GLU A 92 -1.07 15.26 15.47
CA GLU A 92 -2.43 15.16 14.93
C GLU A 92 -2.61 13.93 14.04
N PHE A 93 -1.59 13.57 13.26
CA PHE A 93 -1.62 12.37 12.44
C PHE A 93 -1.77 11.10 13.31
N MET A 94 -1.04 11.02 14.42
CA MET A 94 -1.16 9.94 15.41
C MET A 94 -2.55 9.83 16.05
N ASN A 95 -3.25 10.96 16.20
CA ASN A 95 -4.63 10.94 16.69
C ASN A 95 -5.60 10.33 15.67
N ILE A 96 -5.31 10.43 14.37
CA ILE A 96 -6.12 9.82 13.31
C ILE A 96 -5.75 8.34 13.12
N PHE A 97 -4.45 8.04 13.12
CA PHE A 97 -3.90 6.71 12.90
C PHE A 97 -2.92 6.34 14.01
N PRO A 98 -3.37 5.77 15.14
CA PRO A 98 -2.47 5.43 16.23
C PRO A 98 -1.33 4.50 15.79
N VAL A 99 -0.11 4.78 16.28
CA VAL A 99 1.07 3.92 16.04
C VAL A 99 0.85 2.56 16.70
N ILE A 100 1.20 1.49 15.99
CA ILE A 100 1.15 0.14 16.55
C ILE A 100 2.23 0.00 17.62
N LYS A 101 1.84 -0.54 18.78
CA LYS A 101 2.73 -0.81 19.91
C LYS A 101 3.40 -2.19 19.76
N ASP A 102 4.17 -2.33 18.69
CA ASP A 102 5.11 -3.44 18.53
C ASP A 102 6.51 -2.95 18.92
N TYR A 103 7.30 -3.82 19.53
CA TYR A 103 8.58 -3.49 20.14
C TYR A 103 9.71 -4.45 19.73
N ASP A 104 9.41 -5.49 18.94
CA ASP A 104 10.39 -6.48 18.50
C ASP A 104 11.08 -6.09 17.19
N GLY A 105 11.06 -4.81 16.79
CA GLY A 105 11.58 -4.36 15.50
C GLY A 105 13.05 -4.69 15.30
N ASN A 106 13.87 -4.46 16.32
CA ASN A 106 15.30 -4.79 16.28
C ASN A 106 15.56 -6.30 16.10
N LYS A 107 14.66 -7.17 16.59
CA LYS A 107 14.81 -8.62 16.45
C LYS A 107 14.51 -9.09 15.02
N TYR A 108 13.59 -8.42 14.34
CA TYR A 108 13.14 -8.80 12.99
C TYR A 108 13.65 -7.87 11.88
N GLU A 109 14.51 -6.91 12.24
CA GLU A 109 15.00 -5.85 11.35
C GLU A 109 13.85 -5.08 10.67
N THR A 110 12.76 -4.87 11.42
CA THR A 110 11.56 -4.15 10.97
C THR A 110 11.35 -2.89 11.78
N LYS A 111 10.63 -1.93 11.19
CA LYS A 111 10.19 -0.72 11.89
C LYS A 111 9.22 -1.09 12.99
N ASP A 112 9.42 -0.52 14.18
CA ASP A 112 8.57 -0.73 15.34
C ASP A 112 8.07 0.60 15.92
N TYR A 113 7.45 0.55 17.10
CA TYR A 113 6.95 1.73 17.80
C TYR A 113 8.05 2.77 18.05
N PHE A 114 9.25 2.35 18.49
CA PHE A 114 10.32 3.26 18.83
C PHE A 114 10.90 3.92 17.59
N PHE A 115 11.08 3.15 16.51
CA PHE A 115 11.49 3.66 15.22
C PHE A 115 10.52 4.76 14.74
N THR A 116 9.23 4.45 14.63
CA THR A 116 8.22 5.43 14.17
C THR A 116 8.18 6.68 15.06
N MET A 117 8.29 6.51 16.38
CA MET A 117 8.26 7.63 17.31
C MET A 117 9.50 8.52 17.20
N ASN A 118 10.66 7.95 16.89
CA ASN A 118 11.89 8.70 16.67
C ASN A 118 11.82 9.48 15.34
N SER A 119 11.43 8.84 14.24
CA SER A 119 11.23 9.53 12.95
C SER A 119 10.22 10.68 13.06
N ALA A 120 9.12 10.49 13.81
CA ALA A 120 8.14 11.55 14.06
C ALA A 120 8.70 12.73 14.88
N LYS A 121 9.60 12.47 15.84
CA LYS A 121 10.25 13.51 16.64
C LYS A 121 11.29 14.29 15.85
N GLU A 122 12.01 13.65 14.93
CA GLU A 122 13.01 14.30 14.06
C GLU A 122 12.36 15.34 13.15
N ILE A 123 11.14 15.07 12.66
CA ILE A 123 10.33 16.05 11.92
C ILE A 123 9.84 17.20 12.83
N GLY A 124 9.61 16.90 14.11
CA GLY A 124 9.01 17.82 15.09
C GLY A 124 7.54 17.49 15.33
N MET A 125 7.22 17.05 16.56
CA MET A 125 5.90 16.53 16.93
C MET A 125 4.73 17.50 16.70
N ASP A 126 5.01 18.80 16.77
CA ASP A 126 4.05 19.90 16.68
C ASP A 126 4.33 20.81 15.47
N THR A 127 5.17 20.34 14.53
CA THR A 127 5.48 21.02 13.28
C THR A 127 4.74 20.32 12.13
N PRO A 128 4.20 21.03 11.13
CA PRO A 128 3.59 20.38 9.98
C PRO A 128 4.56 19.43 9.29
N ILE A 129 4.10 18.22 8.93
CA ILE A 129 4.90 17.18 8.27
C ILE A 129 5.54 17.72 6.97
N GLY A 130 4.80 18.54 6.22
CA GLY A 130 5.31 19.25 5.06
C GLY A 130 5.85 18.32 3.97
N GLU A 131 7.01 18.66 3.42
CA GLU A 131 7.62 17.90 2.32
C GLU A 131 8.15 16.51 2.75
N ASN A 132 8.32 16.27 4.05
CA ASN A 132 8.73 14.96 4.58
C ASN A 132 7.63 13.89 4.51
N ILE A 133 6.48 14.18 3.88
CA ILE A 133 5.31 13.29 3.90
C ILE A 133 5.59 11.88 3.35
N LEU A 134 6.41 11.73 2.31
CA LEU A 134 6.67 10.42 1.72
C LEU A 134 7.50 9.54 2.67
N GLU A 135 8.57 10.10 3.24
CA GLU A 135 9.41 9.44 4.23
C GLU A 135 8.63 9.15 5.51
N PHE A 136 7.88 10.13 6.01
CA PHE A 136 7.04 9.96 7.17
C PHE A 136 6.05 8.79 7.01
N LEU A 137 5.32 8.72 5.88
CA LEU A 137 4.36 7.63 5.63
C LEU A 137 5.04 6.26 5.42
N TYR A 138 6.28 6.24 4.94
CA TYR A 138 7.07 5.02 4.79
C TYR A 138 7.55 4.51 6.15
N ASP A 139 7.89 5.41 7.06
CA ASP A 139 8.40 5.12 8.41
C ASP A 139 7.32 4.89 9.46
N TYR A 140 6.06 5.15 9.10
CA TYR A 140 4.94 5.11 10.01
C TYR A 140 4.32 3.70 10.14
N THR A 141 4.49 3.09 11.32
CA THR A 141 3.97 1.75 11.59
C THR A 141 2.50 1.80 12.02
N ASN A 142 1.61 1.74 11.02
CA ASN A 142 0.16 1.51 11.17
C ASN A 142 -0.35 0.80 9.91
N TRP A 143 -1.09 -0.30 10.04
CA TRP A 143 -1.52 -1.11 8.88
C TRP A 143 -2.30 -0.34 7.80
N ASP A 144 -3.12 0.65 8.17
CA ASP A 144 -3.81 1.47 7.16
C ASP A 144 -2.81 2.30 6.35
N ILE A 145 -1.84 2.89 7.04
CA ILE A 145 -0.80 3.73 6.44
C ILE A 145 0.18 2.86 5.64
N THR A 146 0.60 1.72 6.16
CA THR A 146 1.45 0.76 5.44
C THR A 146 0.77 0.32 4.13
N CYS A 147 -0.50 -0.10 4.18
CA CYS A 147 -1.24 -0.48 2.98
C CYS A 147 -1.40 0.69 2.00
N PHE A 148 -1.66 1.90 2.50
CA PHE A 148 -1.78 3.11 1.68
C PHE A 148 -0.46 3.46 0.97
N THR A 149 0.66 3.45 1.70
CA THR A 149 2.00 3.74 1.17
C THR A 149 2.42 2.69 0.14
N LEU A 150 2.22 1.40 0.44
CA LEU A 150 2.50 0.32 -0.52
C LEU A 150 1.60 0.42 -1.76
N SER A 151 0.32 0.80 -1.61
CA SER A 151 -0.56 1.04 -2.76
C SER A 151 -0.03 2.16 -3.65
N SER A 152 0.47 3.25 -3.07
CA SER A 152 1.08 4.36 -3.83
C SER A 152 2.29 3.90 -4.65
N ILE A 153 3.22 3.18 -4.02
CA ILE A 153 4.43 2.66 -4.67
C ILE A 153 4.06 1.68 -5.79
N ASN A 154 3.13 0.76 -5.52
CA ASN A 154 2.68 -0.21 -6.51
C ASN A 154 2.03 0.47 -7.73
N ILE A 155 1.13 1.42 -7.51
CA ILE A 155 0.47 2.16 -8.59
C ILE A 155 1.49 2.92 -9.43
N MET A 156 2.43 3.63 -8.79
CA MET A 156 3.51 4.34 -9.48
C MET A 156 4.36 3.38 -10.33
N SER A 157 4.72 2.23 -9.78
CA SER A 157 5.46 1.19 -10.51
C SER A 157 4.67 0.64 -11.70
N ARG A 158 3.35 0.43 -11.56
CA ARG A 158 2.49 -0.03 -12.65
C ARG A 158 2.34 1.01 -13.75
N LEU A 159 2.13 2.28 -13.40
CA LEU A 159 2.08 3.36 -14.38
C LEU A 159 3.37 3.45 -15.20
N ARG A 160 4.53 3.35 -14.54
CA ARG A 160 5.84 3.27 -15.21
C ARG A 160 5.91 2.10 -16.20
N GLN A 161 5.49 0.90 -15.78
CA GLN A 161 5.48 -0.28 -16.63
C GLN A 161 4.56 -0.12 -17.85
N ILE A 162 3.39 0.49 -17.69
CA ILE A 162 2.46 0.78 -18.80
C ILE A 162 3.11 1.74 -19.81
N GLU A 163 3.92 2.69 -19.34
CA GLU A 163 4.72 3.59 -20.18
C GLU A 163 5.97 2.94 -20.79
N GLY A 164 6.18 1.64 -20.60
CA GLY A 164 7.35 0.91 -21.10
C GLY A 164 8.64 1.14 -20.31
N LYS A 165 8.55 1.73 -19.11
CA LYS A 165 9.68 1.91 -18.19
C LYS A 165 9.82 0.71 -17.25
N LYS A 166 11.01 0.54 -16.68
CA LYS A 166 11.25 -0.42 -15.59
C LYS A 166 10.37 -0.11 -14.37
N SER A 167 9.97 -1.16 -13.67
CA SER A 167 9.39 -1.04 -12.32
C SER A 167 10.37 -0.38 -11.36
N LEU A 168 9.84 0.13 -10.24
CA LEU A 168 10.67 0.70 -9.19
C LEU A 168 11.64 -0.33 -8.60
N ALA A 169 11.19 -1.59 -8.46
CA ALA A 169 12.04 -2.66 -7.96
C ALA A 169 13.15 -3.03 -8.97
N GLU A 170 12.83 -3.15 -10.26
CA GLU A 170 13.84 -3.43 -11.29
C GLU A 170 14.89 -2.33 -11.37
N GLU A 171 14.48 -1.06 -11.35
CA GLU A 171 15.40 0.08 -11.33
C GLU A 171 16.32 0.04 -10.10
N PHE A 172 15.76 -0.17 -8.91
CA PHE A 172 16.53 -0.29 -7.68
C PHE A 172 17.57 -1.43 -7.73
N PHE A 173 17.18 -2.61 -8.21
CA PHE A 173 18.10 -3.75 -8.30
C PHE A 173 19.17 -3.53 -9.36
N ASP A 174 18.84 -2.91 -10.49
CA ASP A 174 19.82 -2.57 -11.51
C ASP A 174 20.87 -1.58 -10.97
N ASP A 175 20.44 -0.56 -10.22
CA ASP A 175 21.33 0.41 -9.57
C ASP A 175 22.23 -0.26 -8.51
N ALA A 176 21.72 -1.28 -7.82
CA ALA A 176 22.48 -2.11 -6.90
C ALA A 176 23.39 -3.15 -7.59
N GLY A 177 23.35 -3.24 -8.93
CA GLY A 177 24.11 -4.21 -9.72
C GLY A 177 23.57 -5.65 -9.64
N ILE A 178 22.34 -5.83 -9.16
CA ILE A 178 21.67 -7.11 -8.95
C ILE A 178 20.77 -7.44 -10.16
N ASP A 179 20.96 -8.61 -10.75
CA ASP A 179 20.12 -9.09 -11.85
C ASP A 179 18.68 -9.42 -11.39
N THR A 180 17.69 -8.91 -12.12
CA THR A 180 16.29 -9.31 -11.96
C THR A 180 15.84 -10.26 -13.07
N TYR A 181 14.84 -11.09 -12.76
CA TYR A 181 14.40 -12.18 -13.62
C TYR A 181 12.87 -12.27 -13.68
N THR A 182 12.34 -12.43 -14.89
CA THR A 182 10.90 -12.61 -15.12
C THR A 182 10.61 -14.05 -15.54
N MET A 183 9.77 -14.73 -14.77
CA MET A 183 9.28 -16.07 -15.12
C MET A 183 8.00 -15.97 -15.94
N HIS A 184 7.95 -16.70 -17.05
CA HIS A 184 6.77 -16.81 -17.91
C HIS A 184 6.64 -18.23 -18.45
N THR A 185 5.43 -18.58 -18.90
CA THR A 185 5.16 -19.88 -19.50
C THR A 185 5.08 -19.71 -21.01
N ASN A 186 5.86 -20.48 -21.76
CA ASN A 186 5.82 -20.44 -23.22
C ASN A 186 4.57 -21.16 -23.76
N HIS A 187 4.33 -21.06 -25.08
CA HIS A 187 3.20 -21.71 -25.75
C HIS A 187 3.15 -23.24 -25.60
N GLN A 188 4.28 -23.87 -25.24
CA GLN A 188 4.40 -25.32 -25.02
C GLN A 188 4.18 -25.71 -23.55
N GLY A 189 3.79 -24.78 -22.69
CA GLY A 189 3.56 -25.02 -21.25
C GLY A 189 4.83 -25.13 -20.41
N LYS A 190 6.01 -24.88 -20.99
CA LYS A 190 7.28 -24.89 -20.24
C LYS A 190 7.53 -23.52 -19.61
N GLN A 191 8.02 -23.55 -18.36
CA GLN A 191 8.44 -22.35 -17.66
C GLN A 191 9.81 -21.90 -18.17
N GLN A 192 9.92 -20.62 -18.48
CA GLN A 192 11.14 -19.94 -18.90
C GLN A 192 11.38 -18.76 -17.97
N VAL A 193 12.66 -18.46 -17.75
CA VAL A 193 13.11 -17.31 -16.98
C VAL A 193 13.96 -16.44 -17.90
N THR A 194 13.60 -15.17 -18.01
CA THR A 194 14.36 -14.16 -18.74
C THR A 194 15.06 -13.25 -17.76
N ASN A 195 16.36 -13.03 -17.95
CA ASN A 195 17.11 -12.02 -17.23
C ASN A 195 16.76 -10.63 -17.81
N ASN A 196 16.26 -9.73 -16.98
CA ASN A 196 15.71 -8.43 -17.40
C ASN A 196 16.80 -7.44 -17.87
N ARG A 197 18.07 -7.68 -17.53
CA ARG A 197 19.21 -6.83 -17.93
C ARG A 197 19.83 -7.26 -19.27
N THR A 198 20.03 -8.56 -19.45
CA THR A 198 20.70 -9.15 -20.63
C THR A 198 19.74 -9.64 -21.70
N GLY A 199 18.45 -9.81 -21.37
CA GLY A 199 17.44 -10.40 -22.24
C GLY A 199 17.61 -11.90 -22.48
N LYS A 200 18.59 -12.55 -21.85
CA LYS A 200 18.84 -14.00 -22.01
C LYS A 200 17.74 -14.80 -21.34
N THR A 201 17.18 -15.76 -22.08
CA THR A 201 16.13 -16.66 -21.61
C THR A 201 16.66 -18.07 -21.42
N GLN A 202 16.26 -18.71 -20.32
CA GLN A 202 16.60 -20.10 -20.00
C GLN A 202 15.34 -20.89 -19.61
N GLU A 203 15.24 -22.15 -20.03
CA GLU A 203 14.18 -23.04 -19.56
C GLU A 203 14.41 -23.42 -18.08
N VAL A 204 13.36 -23.38 -17.27
CA VAL A 204 13.41 -23.81 -15.87
C VAL A 204 13.46 -25.33 -15.83
N GLN A 205 14.61 -25.89 -15.44
CA GLN A 205 14.72 -27.32 -15.18
C GLN A 205 14.11 -27.65 -13.83
N LYS A 206 12.97 -28.35 -13.84
CA LYS A 206 12.37 -28.86 -12.60
C LYS A 206 13.24 -29.99 -12.04
N PRO A 207 13.61 -29.96 -10.75
CA PRO A 207 14.34 -31.07 -10.16
C PRO A 207 13.52 -32.35 -10.28
N ARG A 208 14.19 -33.46 -10.60
CA ARG A 208 13.53 -34.78 -10.70
C ARG A 208 12.77 -35.04 -9.39
N PRO A 209 11.46 -35.30 -9.43
CA PRO A 209 10.69 -35.56 -8.23
C PRO A 209 11.29 -36.71 -7.41
N ARG A 210 11.42 -36.53 -6.10
CA ARG A 210 12.08 -37.48 -5.18
C ARG A 210 11.47 -38.90 -5.22
N TYR A 211 10.21 -39.03 -5.65
CA TYR A 211 9.50 -40.31 -5.74
C TYR A 211 9.84 -41.13 -7.00
N LEU A 212 10.53 -40.57 -7.99
CA LEU A 212 10.94 -41.28 -9.20
C LEU A 212 12.31 -41.93 -9.00
N LYS A 213 12.35 -43.22 -8.65
CA LYS A 213 13.60 -43.99 -8.57
C LYS A 213 14.23 -44.17 -9.97
N PRO A 214 15.57 -44.13 -10.11
CA PRO A 214 16.23 -44.54 -11.34
C PRO A 214 15.96 -46.03 -11.58
N VAL A 215 15.58 -46.39 -12.80
CA VAL A 215 15.65 -47.78 -13.25
C VAL A 215 17.14 -48.04 -13.49
N GLN A 216 17.72 -48.97 -12.72
CA GLN A 216 19.05 -49.52 -12.97
C GLN A 216 18.97 -50.53 -14.12
#